data_AF-A0A8T2ZTV5-F1
#
_entry.id   AF-A0A8T2ZTV5-F1
#
_cell.length_a   1.000
_cell.length_b   1.000
_cell.length_c   1.000
_cell.angle_alpha   90.00
_cell.angle_beta   90.00
_cell.angle_gamma   90.00
#
_symmetry.space_group_name_H-M   'P 1'
#
loop_
_entity.id
_entity.type
_entity.pdbx_description
1 polymer ?
#
loop_
_entity_poly.entity_id
_entity_poly.type
_entity_poly.pdbx_seq_one_letter_code
_entity_poly.pdbx_strand_id
1 'polypeptide(L)'
;MRGASHRRPTNSFNPQPTPDHHRHQYATNTSRDSDASFASSRPSSIGVGRTADPYTEKAHQASAIRAINAYLSSHSSKLLPPNSTPSGKDITETLKYLLHQLDYESTKLEDDLASILKSLNCPFKFNKSTLRAPNTPHNWPSYVAIIHWLVQLAMYREDLAAKTGSLVENNSMFMYALDSYLNYIRGNDDSVLELDNEFMGKLGKERESVLENVRVLEASLKETEAKAEALRAGPTERERLEKERSVLEEDVKKFRAMIGEFTQGIEVLEKGLEEKRKEMETKVEEKKKLDEENDELKKRVEEQSFNPRDAERMKRELQVVDRDIVEAEASRNAWEEKMWDLDATIAHKFKEIEALAMECNQATRRLKLGNGYQYVPNANGSTASEIMGLDYKTTIKPGLESFAAAVKGSSMAKLEELILLQKQSSELAAKIEGKEIVPPHFNRILMKWKLS
;
A
#
# COMPACT_ATOMS: atom_id res chain seq x y z
N MET A 1 28.83 -9.98 -3.45
CA MET A 1 29.60 -9.22 -4.45
C MET A 1 28.79 -9.11 -5.73
N ARG A 2 28.65 -7.87 -6.26
CA ARG A 2 28.45 -7.40 -7.66
C ARG A 2 27.77 -8.36 -8.66
N GLY A 3 26.79 -7.97 -9.46
CA GLY A 3 26.28 -6.65 -9.78
C GLY A 3 25.17 -6.75 -10.83
N ALA A 4 24.31 -5.75 -10.84
CA ALA A 4 23.13 -5.62 -11.68
C ALA A 4 23.46 -5.42 -13.17
N SER A 5 22.53 -5.81 -14.04
CA SER A 5 22.43 -5.28 -15.40
C SER A 5 20.97 -4.99 -15.72
N HIS A 6 20.64 -3.70 -15.68
CA HIS A 6 19.38 -3.11 -16.11
C HIS A 6 19.16 -3.35 -17.61
N ARG A 7 17.97 -3.83 -17.99
CA ARG A 7 17.41 -3.63 -19.33
C ARG A 7 16.22 -2.67 -19.22
N ARG A 8 16.35 -1.51 -19.87
CA ARG A 8 15.27 -0.54 -20.10
C ARG A 8 14.32 -1.05 -21.21
N PRO A 9 13.02 -0.73 -21.15
CA PRO A 9 12.07 -1.03 -22.21
C PRO A 9 12.09 0.09 -23.28
N THR A 10 12.09 -0.30 -24.56
CA THR A 10 11.87 0.60 -25.70
C THR A 10 10.37 0.76 -25.95
N ASN A 11 9.87 1.97 -25.75
CA ASN A 11 8.59 2.45 -26.27
C ASN A 11 8.78 2.89 -27.73
N SER A 12 7.97 2.35 -28.64
CA SER A 12 7.70 2.98 -29.94
C SER A 12 6.24 2.77 -30.31
N PHE A 13 5.42 3.74 -29.91
CA PHE A 13 4.10 4.01 -30.45
C PHE A 13 4.28 4.61 -31.86
N ASN A 14 3.71 3.98 -32.88
CA ASN A 14 3.37 4.68 -34.12
C ASN A 14 2.06 4.07 -34.68
N PRO A 15 0.96 4.83 -34.78
CA PRO A 15 -0.33 4.32 -35.23
C PRO A 15 -0.43 4.27 -36.76
N GLN A 16 -0.96 3.16 -37.30
CA GLN A 16 -1.42 3.08 -38.69
C GLN A 16 -2.82 3.72 -38.82
N PRO A 17 -3.07 4.57 -39.84
CA PRO A 17 -4.41 5.04 -40.13
C PRO A 17 -5.16 4.07 -41.05
N THR A 18 -6.46 3.91 -40.75
CA THR A 18 -7.50 3.25 -41.54
C THR A 18 -7.78 3.96 -42.86
N PRO A 19 -8.11 3.27 -43.97
CA PRO A 19 -8.64 3.91 -45.16
C PRO A 19 -10.18 3.83 -45.19
N ASP A 20 -10.81 5.00 -45.22
CA ASP A 20 -12.21 5.18 -45.58
C ASP A 20 -12.33 5.89 -46.94
N HIS A 21 -13.53 5.77 -47.48
CA HIS A 21 -13.99 5.82 -48.87
C HIS A 21 -13.88 7.12 -49.69
N HIS A 22 -13.87 6.90 -51.03
CA HIS A 22 -14.39 7.72 -52.15
C HIS A 22 -13.73 9.06 -52.52
N ARG A 23 -13.31 9.22 -53.80
CA ARG A 23 -14.01 9.99 -54.86
C ARG A 23 -13.16 10.16 -56.15
N HIS A 24 -13.85 9.92 -57.28
CA HIS A 24 -13.61 10.24 -58.70
C HIS A 24 -12.30 10.89 -59.18
N GLN A 25 -11.77 10.42 -60.32
CA GLN A 25 -11.90 11.12 -61.62
C GLN A 25 -11.21 10.36 -62.78
N TYR A 26 -11.58 10.77 -63.98
CA TYR A 26 -11.49 10.12 -65.28
C TYR A 26 -10.08 9.98 -65.87
N ALA A 27 -9.98 9.02 -66.80
CA ALA A 27 -9.21 9.05 -68.05
C ALA A 27 -7.75 8.56 -68.07
N THR A 28 -7.56 7.57 -68.96
CA THR A 28 -6.43 7.32 -69.87
C THR A 28 -5.24 6.45 -69.42
N ASN A 29 -4.85 5.59 -70.36
CA ASN A 29 -3.62 4.82 -70.52
C ASN A 29 -3.48 3.45 -69.82
N THR A 30 -3.83 2.44 -70.62
CA THR A 30 -3.01 1.27 -70.99
C THR A 30 -1.73 1.01 -70.15
N SER A 31 -1.79 -0.01 -69.30
CA SER A 31 -0.64 -0.78 -68.81
C SER A 31 -1.03 -2.25 -68.96
N ARG A 32 -0.55 -2.97 -69.97
CA ARG A 32 0.71 -3.75 -69.95
C ARG A 32 0.81 -4.64 -68.72
N ASP A 33 0.43 -5.90 -68.95
CA ASP A 33 0.58 -7.04 -68.06
C ASP A 33 2.06 -7.36 -67.79
N SER A 34 2.30 -7.80 -66.56
CA SER A 34 3.54 -8.39 -66.11
C SER A 34 3.65 -9.83 -66.64
N ASP A 35 4.64 -10.03 -67.50
CA ASP A 35 5.19 -11.31 -67.91
C ASP A 35 5.92 -11.97 -66.73
N ALA A 36 5.54 -13.20 -66.38
CA ALA A 36 6.34 -14.10 -65.55
C ALA A 36 6.85 -15.24 -66.46
N SER A 37 8.05 -15.02 -67.01
CA SER A 37 8.82 -16.04 -67.72
C SER A 37 9.52 -16.98 -66.73
N PHE A 38 9.37 -18.29 -66.95
CA PHE A 38 10.38 -19.29 -66.58
C PHE A 38 10.74 -20.09 -67.84
N ALA A 39 12.05 -20.27 -68.04
CA ALA A 39 12.72 -21.02 -69.12
C ALA A 39 12.86 -20.30 -70.49
N SER A 40 13.73 -19.28 -70.52
CA SER A 40 14.46 -18.89 -71.73
C SER A 40 15.92 -19.31 -71.60
N SER A 41 16.29 -20.38 -72.31
CA SER A 41 17.65 -20.59 -72.79
C SER A 41 17.68 -20.17 -74.26
N ARG A 42 18.15 -18.95 -74.52
CA ARG A 42 18.53 -18.51 -75.86
C ARG A 42 19.78 -19.25 -76.33
N PRO A 43 19.87 -19.55 -77.62
CA PRO A 43 21.04 -19.20 -78.40
C PRO A 43 20.81 -17.87 -79.10
N SER A 44 21.87 -17.08 -79.16
CA SER A 44 21.96 -15.74 -79.71
C SER A 44 21.66 -15.66 -81.21
N SER A 45 21.35 -14.43 -81.61
CA SER A 45 21.26 -13.88 -82.98
C SER A 45 21.99 -14.68 -84.06
N ILE A 46 21.22 -15.20 -85.01
CA ILE A 46 21.66 -15.40 -86.39
C ILE A 46 21.09 -14.27 -87.23
N GLY A 47 21.96 -13.67 -88.03
CA GLY A 47 21.70 -12.48 -88.80
C GLY A 47 20.62 -12.64 -89.87
N VAL A 48 20.21 -11.49 -90.38
CA VAL A 48 19.45 -11.31 -91.61
C VAL A 48 20.19 -12.03 -92.75
N GLY A 49 19.79 -13.27 -93.00
CA GLY A 49 20.34 -14.15 -94.03
C GLY A 49 19.47 -15.39 -94.15
N ARG A 50 18.47 -15.34 -95.04
CA ARG A 50 17.57 -16.45 -95.42
C ARG A 50 17.15 -17.35 -94.25
N THR A 51 16.13 -16.93 -93.50
CA THR A 51 15.39 -17.87 -92.63
C THR A 51 14.93 -19.05 -93.50
N ALA A 52 15.43 -20.25 -93.20
CA ALA A 52 14.90 -21.46 -93.81
C ALA A 52 13.39 -21.46 -93.60
N ASP A 53 12.61 -21.57 -94.67
CA ASP A 53 11.16 -21.64 -94.59
C ASP A 53 10.81 -22.79 -93.63
N PRO A 54 10.15 -22.55 -92.48
CA PRO A 54 9.94 -23.56 -91.46
C PRO A 54 9.13 -24.75 -92.00
N TYR A 55 8.38 -24.54 -93.09
CA TYR A 55 7.67 -25.60 -93.79
C TYR A 55 8.59 -26.49 -94.63
N THR A 56 9.89 -26.21 -94.74
CA THR A 56 10.88 -27.11 -95.36
C THR A 56 11.17 -28.32 -94.45
N GLU A 57 11.04 -28.16 -93.14
CA GLU A 57 11.28 -29.22 -92.16
C GLU A 57 10.09 -30.20 -92.08
N LYS A 58 10.37 -31.50 -92.20
CA LYS A 58 9.32 -32.55 -92.20
C LYS A 58 8.54 -32.64 -90.89
N ALA A 59 9.20 -32.40 -89.74
CA ALA A 59 8.53 -32.38 -88.44
C ALA A 59 7.52 -31.24 -88.34
N HIS A 60 7.87 -30.05 -88.84
CA HIS A 60 6.96 -28.90 -88.87
C HIS A 60 5.80 -29.11 -89.85
N GLN A 61 6.06 -29.66 -91.05
CA GLN A 61 5.01 -30.06 -91.99
C GLN A 61 4.01 -31.04 -91.35
N ALA A 62 4.50 -32.08 -90.67
CA ALA A 62 3.64 -33.06 -90.01
C ALA A 62 2.79 -32.41 -88.90
N SER A 63 3.36 -31.47 -88.14
CA SER A 63 2.61 -30.73 -87.13
C SER A 63 1.54 -29.81 -87.74
N ALA A 64 1.88 -29.10 -88.82
CA ALA A 64 0.93 -28.26 -89.56
C ALA A 64 -0.21 -29.09 -90.16
N ILE A 65 0.09 -30.26 -90.74
CA ILE A 65 -0.91 -31.19 -91.29
C ILE A 65 -1.83 -31.71 -90.17
N ARG A 66 -1.30 -32.01 -88.97
CA ARG A 66 -2.16 -32.37 -87.82
C ARG A 66 -3.13 -31.25 -87.45
N ALA A 67 -2.66 -30.00 -87.43
CA ALA A 67 -3.51 -28.83 -87.15
C ALA A 67 -4.58 -28.64 -88.24
N ILE A 68 -4.18 -28.73 -89.52
CA ILE A 68 -5.11 -28.70 -90.66
C ILE A 68 -6.18 -29.79 -90.52
N ASN A 69 -5.77 -31.03 -90.26
CA ASN A 69 -6.68 -32.15 -90.14
C ASN A 69 -7.60 -32.04 -88.93
N ALA A 70 -7.15 -31.45 -87.82
CA ALA A 70 -8.01 -31.20 -86.67
C ALA A 70 -9.19 -30.29 -87.05
N TYR A 71 -8.92 -29.21 -87.79
CA TYR A 71 -9.94 -28.30 -88.29
C TYR A 71 -10.82 -28.91 -89.39
N LEU A 72 -10.24 -29.63 -90.35
CA LEU A 72 -11.03 -30.32 -91.39
C LEU A 72 -11.92 -31.41 -90.78
N SER A 73 -11.46 -32.09 -89.72
CA SER A 73 -12.26 -33.09 -88.99
C SER A 73 -13.46 -32.46 -88.28
N SER A 74 -13.27 -31.30 -87.63
CA SER A 74 -14.38 -30.61 -86.95
C SER A 74 -15.47 -30.17 -87.91
N HIS A 75 -15.13 -29.98 -89.18
CA HIS A 75 -16.06 -29.61 -90.25
C HIS A 75 -16.42 -30.76 -91.20
N SER A 76 -16.19 -32.02 -90.79
CA SER A 76 -16.53 -33.23 -91.56
C SER A 76 -15.98 -33.25 -93.01
N SER A 77 -14.83 -32.60 -93.23
CA SER A 77 -14.16 -32.50 -94.53
C SER A 77 -13.07 -33.56 -94.69
N LYS A 78 -12.69 -33.85 -95.95
CA LYS A 78 -11.67 -34.86 -96.26
C LYS A 78 -10.31 -34.47 -95.64
N LEU A 79 -9.67 -35.42 -94.95
CA LEU A 79 -8.40 -35.22 -94.28
C LEU A 79 -7.21 -35.41 -95.22
N LEU A 80 -6.14 -34.65 -94.98
CA LEU A 80 -4.87 -34.78 -95.69
C LEU A 80 -3.99 -35.86 -95.03
N PRO A 81 -3.23 -36.66 -95.79
CA PRO A 81 -2.38 -37.69 -95.22
C PRO A 81 -1.20 -37.09 -94.41
N PRO A 82 -0.90 -37.59 -93.20
CA PRO A 82 0.11 -36.99 -92.31
C PRO A 82 1.57 -37.30 -92.72
N ASN A 83 1.81 -38.44 -93.38
CA ASN A 83 3.16 -38.96 -93.67
C ASN A 83 3.46 -39.09 -95.18
N SER A 84 2.54 -38.66 -96.05
CA SER A 84 2.71 -38.71 -97.51
C SER A 84 2.17 -37.43 -98.15
N THR A 85 2.54 -37.17 -99.41
CA THR A 85 2.03 -35.99 -100.12
C THR A 85 0.65 -36.32 -100.70
N PRO A 86 -0.41 -35.53 -100.42
CA PRO A 86 -1.75 -35.76 -100.95
C PRO A 86 -1.80 -35.67 -102.48
N SER A 87 -2.88 -36.17 -103.08
CA SER A 87 -3.08 -35.98 -104.51
C SER A 87 -3.32 -34.50 -104.83
N GLY A 88 -2.92 -34.06 -106.02
CA GLY A 88 -3.15 -32.67 -106.44
C GLY A 88 -4.64 -32.29 -106.39
N LYS A 89 -5.54 -33.25 -106.62
CA LYS A 89 -7.00 -33.06 -106.51
C LYS A 89 -7.41 -32.76 -105.07
N ASP A 90 -6.94 -33.57 -104.11
CA ASP A 90 -7.27 -33.37 -102.68
C ASP A 90 -6.78 -31.99 -102.20
N ILE A 91 -5.58 -31.58 -102.61
CA ILE A 91 -5.04 -30.25 -102.29
C ILE A 91 -5.95 -29.14 -102.84
N THR A 92 -6.39 -29.25 -104.09
CA THR A 92 -7.28 -28.25 -104.70
C THR A 92 -8.68 -28.25 -104.09
N GLU A 93 -9.20 -29.41 -103.69
CA GLU A 93 -10.49 -29.52 -102.99
C GLU A 93 -10.42 -28.89 -101.59
N THR A 94 -9.36 -29.16 -100.83
CA THR A 94 -9.14 -28.53 -99.52
C THR A 94 -9.01 -27.01 -99.65
N LEU A 95 -8.28 -26.51 -100.64
CA LEU A 95 -8.18 -25.07 -100.88
C LEU A 95 -9.53 -24.44 -101.23
N LYS A 96 -10.31 -25.05 -102.14
CA LYS A 96 -11.66 -24.57 -102.47
C LYS A 96 -12.57 -24.56 -101.25
N TYR A 97 -12.51 -25.61 -100.44
CA TYR A 97 -13.29 -25.71 -99.22
C TYR A 97 -12.95 -24.58 -98.23
N LEU A 98 -11.67 -24.35 -97.95
CA LEU A 98 -11.24 -23.28 -97.04
C LEU A 98 -11.59 -21.89 -97.58
N LEU A 99 -11.50 -21.67 -98.89
CA LEU A 99 -11.92 -20.41 -99.48
C LEU A 99 -13.43 -20.18 -99.33
N HIS A 100 -14.25 -21.22 -99.51
CA HIS A 100 -15.68 -21.13 -99.27
C HIS A 100 -16.01 -20.82 -97.80
N GLN A 101 -15.33 -21.45 -96.83
CA GLN A 101 -15.49 -21.11 -95.40
C GLN A 101 -15.10 -19.67 -95.06
N LEU A 102 -14.27 -19.03 -95.88
CA LEU A 102 -13.86 -17.64 -95.72
C LEU A 102 -14.72 -16.67 -96.55
N ASP A 103 -15.85 -17.13 -97.11
CA ASP A 103 -16.75 -16.39 -98.00
C ASP A 103 -16.13 -15.95 -99.34
N TYR A 104 -15.11 -16.67 -99.82
CA TYR A 104 -14.51 -16.46 -101.15
C TYR A 104 -14.94 -17.56 -102.12
N GLU A 105 -15.99 -17.30 -102.89
CA GLU A 105 -16.42 -18.17 -103.99
C GLU A 105 -15.42 -18.11 -105.16
N SER A 106 -14.83 -19.25 -105.52
CA SER A 106 -13.89 -19.36 -106.65
C SER A 106 -14.48 -20.27 -107.73
N THR A 107 -14.85 -19.69 -108.88
CA THR A 107 -15.31 -20.48 -110.04
C THR A 107 -14.13 -21.13 -110.78
N LYS A 108 -12.95 -20.48 -110.78
CA LYS A 108 -11.70 -21.02 -111.35
C LYS A 108 -10.54 -20.77 -110.39
N LEU A 109 -10.26 -21.78 -109.55
CA LEU A 109 -9.19 -21.71 -108.54
C LEU A 109 -7.84 -21.28 -109.14
N GLU A 110 -7.50 -21.71 -110.35
CA GLU A 110 -6.22 -21.34 -110.99
C GLU A 110 -6.09 -19.86 -111.31
N ASP A 111 -7.19 -19.19 -111.63
CA ASP A 111 -7.22 -17.76 -111.94
C ASP A 111 -7.41 -16.92 -110.67
N ASP A 112 -8.23 -17.40 -109.74
CA ASP A 112 -8.72 -16.62 -108.60
C ASP A 112 -7.77 -16.71 -107.38
N LEU A 113 -7.11 -17.85 -107.15
CA LEU A 113 -6.36 -18.12 -105.92
C LEU A 113 -5.25 -17.08 -105.66
N ALA A 114 -4.50 -16.67 -106.70
CA ALA A 114 -3.46 -15.66 -106.54
C ALA A 114 -4.02 -14.29 -106.11
N SER A 115 -5.18 -13.91 -106.64
CA SER A 115 -5.86 -12.66 -106.29
C SER A 115 -6.39 -12.71 -104.86
N ILE A 116 -7.04 -13.82 -104.49
CA ILE A 116 -7.61 -14.03 -103.16
C ILE A 116 -6.52 -14.05 -102.08
N LEU A 117 -5.44 -14.79 -102.30
CA LEU A 117 -4.30 -14.82 -101.36
C LEU A 117 -3.67 -13.43 -101.21
N LYS A 118 -3.63 -12.62 -102.27
CA LYS A 118 -3.16 -11.23 -102.21
C LYS A 118 -4.13 -10.33 -101.43
N SER A 119 -5.45 -10.44 -101.64
CA SER A 119 -6.44 -9.66 -100.87
C SER A 119 -6.45 -10.02 -99.40
N LEU A 120 -6.17 -11.28 -99.07
CA LEU A 120 -6.04 -11.76 -97.70
C LEU A 120 -4.65 -11.45 -97.08
N ASN A 121 -3.76 -10.78 -97.81
CA ASN A 121 -2.37 -10.50 -97.39
C ASN A 121 -1.62 -11.77 -96.94
N CYS A 122 -1.73 -12.85 -97.71
CA CYS A 122 -1.05 -14.11 -97.42
C CYS A 122 0.48 -13.89 -97.34
N PRO A 123 1.13 -14.29 -96.23
CA PRO A 123 2.56 -14.06 -96.05
C PRO A 123 3.44 -15.02 -96.87
N PHE A 124 2.85 -16.08 -97.44
CA PHE A 124 3.57 -17.11 -98.19
C PHE A 124 3.52 -16.84 -99.70
N LYS A 125 4.66 -17.07 -100.37
CA LYS A 125 4.77 -16.86 -101.82
C LYS A 125 4.02 -17.94 -102.57
N PHE A 126 3.08 -17.53 -103.42
CA PHE A 126 2.35 -18.40 -104.33
C PHE A 126 2.71 -18.07 -105.78
N ASN A 127 2.88 -19.09 -106.62
CA ASN A 127 3.14 -18.91 -108.05
C ASN A 127 2.15 -19.76 -108.86
N LYS A 128 1.43 -19.13 -109.80
CA LYS A 128 0.31 -19.77 -110.53
C LYS A 128 0.72 -21.05 -111.26
N SER A 129 1.94 -21.12 -111.78
CA SER A 129 2.44 -22.29 -112.49
C SER A 129 2.60 -23.55 -111.61
N THR A 130 2.78 -23.39 -110.29
CA THR A 130 2.98 -24.53 -109.38
C THR A 130 1.69 -25.25 -109.04
N LEU A 131 0.53 -24.65 -109.35
CA LEU A 131 -0.79 -25.20 -109.05
C LEU A 131 -1.18 -26.36 -109.96
N ARG A 132 -0.52 -26.50 -111.12
CA ARG A 132 -0.68 -27.67 -112.01
C ARG A 132 -0.08 -28.95 -111.40
N ALA A 133 0.89 -28.82 -110.50
CA ALA A 133 1.56 -29.93 -109.84
C ALA A 133 1.90 -29.57 -108.37
N PRO A 134 0.88 -29.37 -107.52
CA PRO A 134 1.07 -28.87 -106.16
C PRO A 134 1.60 -29.93 -105.19
N ASN A 135 1.50 -31.21 -105.58
CA ASN A 135 1.98 -32.37 -104.83
C ASN A 135 3.45 -32.74 -105.12
N THR A 136 4.19 -31.91 -105.85
CA THR A 136 5.62 -32.16 -106.08
C THR A 136 6.42 -31.87 -104.81
N PRO A 137 7.49 -32.63 -104.50
CA PRO A 137 8.26 -32.48 -103.25
C PRO A 137 8.80 -31.07 -103.00
N HIS A 138 9.06 -30.30 -104.06
CA HIS A 138 9.55 -28.92 -103.98
C HIS A 138 8.44 -27.89 -103.77
N ASN A 139 7.22 -28.15 -104.25
CA ASN A 139 6.10 -27.20 -104.14
C ASN A 139 5.24 -27.48 -102.89
N TRP A 140 5.14 -28.75 -102.48
CA TRP A 140 4.29 -29.18 -101.37
C TRP A 140 4.52 -28.39 -100.06
N PRO A 141 5.76 -28.10 -99.63
CA PRO A 141 6.01 -27.25 -98.46
C PRO A 141 5.26 -25.91 -98.49
N SER A 142 5.26 -25.23 -99.63
CA SER A 142 4.59 -23.93 -99.80
C SER A 142 3.06 -24.09 -99.77
N TYR A 143 2.51 -25.18 -100.32
CA TYR A 143 1.08 -25.46 -100.26
C TYR A 143 0.61 -25.81 -98.84
N VAL A 144 1.40 -26.57 -98.07
CA VAL A 144 1.11 -26.81 -96.64
C VAL A 144 1.10 -25.50 -95.87
N ALA A 145 2.06 -24.60 -96.13
CA ALA A 145 2.11 -23.29 -95.48
C ALA A 145 0.86 -22.45 -95.76
N ILE A 146 0.44 -22.38 -97.03
CA ILE A 146 -0.76 -21.66 -97.44
C ILE A 146 -2.01 -22.27 -96.83
N ILE A 147 -2.19 -23.60 -96.90
CA ILE A 147 -3.36 -24.29 -96.34
C ILE A 147 -3.42 -24.12 -94.82
N HIS A 148 -2.29 -24.31 -94.13
CA HIS A 148 -2.22 -24.17 -92.67
C HIS A 148 -2.58 -22.75 -92.23
N TRP A 149 -2.10 -21.74 -92.96
CA TRP A 149 -2.45 -20.35 -92.70
C TRP A 149 -3.92 -20.04 -92.98
N LEU A 150 -4.48 -20.56 -94.08
CA LEU A 150 -5.92 -20.41 -94.38
C LEU A 150 -6.78 -21.05 -93.29
N VAL A 151 -6.39 -22.21 -92.76
CA VAL A 151 -7.05 -22.86 -91.62
C VAL A 151 -7.00 -21.98 -90.37
N GLN A 152 -5.83 -21.44 -90.03
CA GLN A 152 -5.70 -20.52 -88.89
C GLN A 152 -6.58 -19.28 -89.04
N LEU A 153 -6.68 -18.75 -90.26
CA LEU A 153 -7.54 -17.60 -90.56
C LEU A 153 -9.03 -17.95 -90.44
N ALA A 154 -9.44 -19.13 -90.88
CA ALA A 154 -10.82 -19.60 -90.75
C ALA A 154 -11.21 -19.82 -89.28
N MET A 155 -10.36 -20.51 -88.51
CA MET A 155 -10.53 -20.67 -87.05
C MET A 155 -10.66 -19.33 -86.33
N TYR A 156 -9.81 -18.35 -86.67
CA TYR A 156 -9.87 -17.02 -86.07
C TYR A 156 -11.20 -16.31 -86.37
N ARG A 157 -11.72 -16.44 -87.59
CA ARG A 157 -13.02 -15.86 -87.96
C ARG A 157 -14.18 -16.49 -87.20
N GLU A 158 -14.19 -17.82 -87.06
CA GLU A 158 -15.21 -18.53 -86.28
C GLU A 158 -15.23 -18.07 -84.82
N ASP A 159 -14.06 -18.00 -84.18
CA ASP A 159 -13.91 -17.52 -82.80
C ASP A 159 -14.38 -16.08 -82.63
N LEU A 160 -14.08 -15.21 -83.62
CA LEU A 160 -14.51 -13.82 -83.60
C LEU A 160 -16.03 -13.72 -83.70
N ALA A 161 -16.63 -14.46 -84.63
CA ALA A 161 -18.08 -14.48 -84.84
C ALA A 161 -18.83 -14.93 -83.58
N ALA A 162 -18.35 -15.98 -82.90
CA ALA A 162 -18.93 -16.47 -81.65
C ALA A 162 -18.92 -15.42 -80.53
N LYS A 163 -17.80 -14.70 -80.36
CA LYS A 163 -17.68 -13.66 -79.33
C LYS A 163 -18.54 -12.43 -79.64
N THR A 164 -18.59 -12.01 -80.90
CA THR A 164 -19.42 -10.87 -81.30
C THR A 164 -20.91 -11.18 -81.22
N GLY A 165 -21.33 -12.41 -81.55
CA GLY A 165 -22.72 -12.84 -81.42
C GLY A 165 -23.21 -12.75 -79.97
N SER A 166 -22.43 -13.26 -79.02
CA SER A 166 -22.77 -13.18 -77.60
C SER A 166 -22.87 -11.74 -77.08
N LEU A 167 -21.99 -10.82 -77.51
CA LEU A 167 -22.06 -9.43 -77.10
C LEU A 167 -23.31 -8.71 -77.62
N VAL A 168 -23.71 -9.02 -78.85
CA VAL A 168 -24.89 -8.46 -79.52
C VAL A 168 -26.17 -8.98 -78.90
N GLU A 169 -26.27 -10.29 -78.66
CA GLU A 169 -27.44 -10.92 -78.03
C GLU A 169 -27.68 -10.45 -76.59
N ASN A 170 -26.60 -10.12 -75.86
CA ASN A 170 -26.69 -9.62 -74.49
C ASN A 170 -27.16 -8.16 -74.39
N ASN A 171 -27.19 -7.41 -75.50
CA ASN A 171 -27.64 -6.02 -75.52
C ASN A 171 -29.07 -5.94 -76.07
N SER A 172 -30.04 -6.11 -75.17
CA SER A 172 -31.48 -6.05 -75.46
C SER A 172 -31.88 -4.79 -76.24
N MET A 173 -31.27 -3.64 -75.93
CA MET A 173 -31.54 -2.37 -76.62
C MET A 173 -31.01 -2.38 -78.07
N PHE A 174 -29.84 -2.98 -78.29
CA PHE A 174 -29.27 -3.10 -79.62
C PHE A 174 -30.08 -4.05 -80.50
N MET A 175 -30.52 -5.20 -79.95
CA MET A 175 -31.39 -6.13 -80.67
C MET A 175 -32.72 -5.49 -81.04
N TYR A 176 -33.35 -4.79 -80.10
CA TYR A 176 -34.56 -4.00 -80.38
C TYR A 176 -34.34 -2.99 -81.51
N ALA A 177 -33.27 -2.20 -81.44
CA ALA A 177 -32.97 -1.20 -82.49
C ALA A 177 -32.71 -1.85 -83.86
N LEU A 178 -32.03 -3.00 -83.90
CA LEU A 178 -31.76 -3.76 -85.11
C LEU A 178 -33.05 -4.31 -85.72
N ASP A 179 -33.88 -4.99 -84.93
CA ASP A 179 -35.13 -5.59 -85.40
C ASP A 179 -36.15 -4.52 -85.84
N SER A 180 -36.24 -3.40 -85.11
CA SER A 180 -37.04 -2.24 -85.52
C SER A 180 -36.57 -1.68 -86.87
N TYR A 181 -35.26 -1.55 -87.06
CA TYR A 181 -34.71 -1.10 -88.34
C TYR A 181 -34.97 -2.11 -89.48
N LEU A 182 -34.84 -3.41 -89.22
CA LEU A 182 -35.12 -4.46 -90.20
C LEU A 182 -36.60 -4.50 -90.61
N ASN A 183 -37.52 -4.28 -89.68
CA ASN A 183 -38.95 -4.19 -89.99
C ASN A 183 -39.29 -2.90 -90.76
N TYR A 184 -38.65 -1.77 -90.42
CA TYR A 184 -38.79 -0.51 -91.14
C TYR A 184 -38.37 -0.62 -92.61
N ILE A 185 -37.18 -1.17 -92.90
CA ILE A 185 -36.71 -1.32 -94.29
C ILE A 185 -37.57 -2.29 -95.12
N ARG A 186 -38.29 -3.20 -94.45
CA ARG A 186 -39.25 -4.13 -95.08
C ARG A 186 -40.64 -3.51 -95.25
N GLY A 187 -40.88 -2.32 -94.71
CA GLY A 187 -42.18 -1.63 -94.73
C GLY A 187 -43.25 -2.33 -93.88
N ASN A 188 -42.84 -3.06 -92.84
CA ASN A 188 -43.75 -3.79 -91.97
C ASN A 188 -43.99 -3.02 -90.66
N ASP A 189 -44.76 -1.94 -90.76
CA ASP A 189 -45.01 -1.02 -89.65
C ASP A 189 -45.78 -1.69 -88.49
N ASP A 190 -46.68 -2.65 -88.79
CA ASP A 190 -47.43 -3.40 -87.78
C ASP A 190 -46.51 -4.20 -86.86
N SER A 191 -45.47 -4.84 -87.42
CA SER A 191 -44.48 -5.57 -86.62
C SER A 191 -43.56 -4.67 -85.80
N VAL A 192 -43.33 -3.42 -86.21
CA VAL A 192 -42.61 -2.44 -85.39
C VAL A 192 -43.43 -2.10 -84.14
N LEU A 193 -44.74 -1.85 -84.31
CA LEU A 193 -45.63 -1.56 -83.18
C LEU A 193 -45.74 -2.72 -82.19
N GLU A 194 -45.78 -3.96 -82.67
CA GLU A 194 -45.77 -5.14 -81.81
C GLU A 194 -44.46 -5.25 -81.01
N LEU A 195 -43.33 -5.06 -81.68
CA LEU A 195 -42.00 -5.07 -81.07
C LEU A 195 -41.83 -3.95 -80.02
N ASP A 196 -42.32 -2.74 -80.30
CA ASP A 196 -42.32 -1.61 -79.36
C ASP A 196 -43.10 -1.95 -78.09
N ASN A 197 -44.30 -2.51 -78.24
CA ASN A 197 -45.14 -2.90 -77.11
C ASN A 197 -44.49 -4.00 -76.26
N GLU A 198 -43.90 -5.01 -76.91
CA GLU A 198 -43.19 -6.08 -76.20
C GLU A 198 -41.98 -5.53 -75.43
N PHE A 199 -41.16 -4.70 -76.08
CA PHE A 199 -39.95 -4.14 -75.49
C PHE A 199 -40.28 -3.20 -74.33
N MET A 200 -41.26 -2.30 -74.50
CA MET A 200 -41.74 -1.43 -73.44
C MET A 200 -42.37 -2.21 -72.29
N GLY A 201 -43.07 -3.31 -72.58
CA GLY A 201 -43.58 -4.23 -71.57
C GLY A 201 -42.47 -4.91 -70.75
N LYS A 202 -41.39 -5.35 -71.40
CA LYS A 202 -40.20 -5.90 -70.73
C LYS A 202 -39.54 -4.86 -69.83
N LEU A 203 -39.28 -3.65 -70.33
CA LEU A 203 -38.69 -2.56 -69.54
C LEU A 203 -39.59 -2.15 -68.36
N GLY A 204 -40.91 -2.15 -68.54
CA GLY A 204 -41.86 -1.88 -67.47
C GLY A 204 -41.76 -2.89 -66.33
N LYS A 205 -41.67 -4.19 -66.65
CA LYS A 205 -41.48 -5.27 -65.67
C LYS A 205 -40.13 -5.18 -64.96
N GLU A 206 -39.06 -4.90 -65.71
CA GLU A 206 -37.72 -4.73 -65.14
C GLU A 206 -37.69 -3.54 -64.17
N ARG A 207 -38.26 -2.40 -64.56
CA ARG A 207 -38.41 -1.23 -63.70
C ARG A 207 -39.16 -1.57 -62.41
N GLU A 208 -40.28 -2.28 -62.50
CA GLU A 208 -41.07 -2.64 -61.31
C GLU A 208 -40.28 -3.59 -60.39
N SER A 209 -39.56 -4.56 -60.97
CA SER A 209 -38.68 -5.44 -60.20
C SER A 209 -37.57 -4.67 -59.48
N VAL A 210 -36.94 -3.71 -60.16
CA VAL A 210 -35.91 -2.85 -59.55
C VAL A 210 -36.51 -1.99 -58.44
N LEU A 211 -37.68 -1.40 -58.65
CA LEU A 211 -38.37 -0.61 -57.61
C LEU A 211 -38.69 -1.45 -56.38
N GLU A 212 -39.15 -2.70 -56.56
CA GLU A 212 -39.43 -3.59 -55.44
C GLU A 212 -38.14 -3.97 -54.69
N ASN A 213 -37.06 -4.26 -55.41
CA ASN A 213 -35.75 -4.51 -54.80
C ASN A 213 -35.25 -3.30 -54.00
N VAL A 214 -35.44 -2.08 -54.51
CA VAL A 214 -35.10 -0.85 -53.80
C VAL A 214 -35.92 -0.74 -52.51
N ARG A 215 -37.24 -0.98 -52.55
CA ARG A 215 -38.09 -0.96 -51.34
C ARG A 215 -37.64 -1.97 -50.29
N VAL A 216 -37.31 -3.19 -50.70
CA VAL A 216 -36.80 -4.23 -49.80
C VAL A 216 -35.48 -3.80 -49.17
N LEU A 217 -34.57 -3.25 -49.98
CA LEU A 217 -33.28 -2.75 -49.49
C LEU A 217 -33.46 -1.58 -48.51
N GLU A 218 -34.32 -0.62 -48.81
CA GLU A 218 -34.64 0.51 -47.92
C GLU A 218 -35.23 0.04 -46.58
N ALA A 219 -36.12 -0.97 -46.60
CA ALA A 219 -36.65 -1.57 -45.38
C ALA A 219 -35.55 -2.24 -44.55
N SER A 220 -34.65 -2.98 -45.20
CA SER A 220 -33.51 -3.64 -44.54
C SER A 220 -32.51 -2.62 -43.96
N LEU A 221 -32.31 -1.49 -44.65
CA LEU A 221 -31.47 -0.39 -44.17
C LEU A 221 -32.08 0.22 -42.91
N LYS A 222 -33.38 0.55 -42.90
CA LYS A 222 -34.04 1.07 -41.71
C LYS A 222 -33.98 0.11 -40.52
N GLU A 223 -34.16 -1.19 -40.76
CA GLU A 223 -34.05 -2.19 -39.70
C GLU A 223 -32.63 -2.28 -39.13
N THR A 224 -31.62 -2.30 -40.00
CA THR A 224 -30.22 -2.36 -39.57
C THR A 224 -29.76 -1.08 -38.89
N GLU A 225 -30.21 0.09 -39.33
CA GLU A 225 -29.98 1.38 -38.69
C GLU A 225 -30.64 1.44 -37.32
N ALA A 226 -31.89 0.98 -37.18
CA ALA A 226 -32.57 0.89 -35.88
C ALA A 226 -31.85 -0.06 -34.91
N LYS A 227 -31.34 -1.20 -35.40
CA LYS A 227 -30.50 -2.11 -34.59
C LYS A 227 -29.19 -1.45 -34.18
N ALA A 228 -28.53 -0.71 -35.07
CA ALA A 228 -27.30 0.00 -34.77
C ALA A 228 -27.53 1.10 -33.72
N GLU A 229 -28.63 1.84 -33.82
CA GLU A 229 -28.97 2.89 -32.86
C GLU A 229 -29.37 2.30 -31.50
N ALA A 230 -30.11 1.17 -31.48
CA ALA A 230 -30.39 0.46 -30.23
C ALA A 230 -29.11 -0.03 -29.53
N LEU A 231 -28.13 -0.50 -30.29
CA LEU A 231 -26.81 -0.88 -29.76
C LEU A 231 -25.99 0.32 -29.26
N ARG A 232 -26.19 1.51 -29.83
CA ARG A 232 -25.54 2.76 -29.37
C ARG A 232 -26.22 3.38 -28.15
N ALA A 233 -27.55 3.31 -28.08
CA ALA A 233 -28.35 3.95 -27.04
C ALA A 233 -28.44 3.14 -25.74
N GLY A 234 -28.27 1.81 -25.82
CA GLY A 234 -28.13 0.98 -24.62
C GLY A 234 -26.83 1.29 -23.88
N PRO A 235 -26.76 1.09 -22.54
CA PRO A 235 -25.48 1.11 -21.84
C PRO A 235 -24.60 0.08 -22.53
N THR A 236 -23.48 0.52 -23.12
CA THR A 236 -22.61 -0.42 -23.80
C THR A 236 -22.19 -1.49 -22.79
N GLU A 237 -22.08 -2.75 -23.23
CA GLU A 237 -21.57 -3.83 -22.37
C GLU A 237 -20.24 -3.42 -21.71
N ARG A 238 -19.47 -2.57 -22.40
CA ARG A 238 -18.32 -1.85 -21.85
C ARG A 238 -18.62 -1.03 -20.61
N GLU A 239 -19.61 -0.15 -20.61
CA GLU A 239 -19.99 0.67 -19.44
C GLU A 239 -20.45 -0.19 -18.26
N ARG A 240 -21.19 -1.28 -18.54
CA ARG A 240 -21.60 -2.26 -17.51
C ARG A 240 -20.37 -2.90 -16.87
N LEU A 241 -19.45 -3.40 -17.71
CA LEU A 241 -18.20 -4.01 -17.27
C LEU A 241 -17.28 -3.00 -16.57
N GLU A 242 -17.30 -1.72 -16.96
CA GLU A 242 -16.49 -0.67 -16.33
C GLU A 242 -17.00 -0.32 -14.93
N LYS A 243 -18.33 -0.31 -14.73
CA LYS A 243 -18.94 -0.23 -13.39
C LYS A 243 -18.57 -1.44 -12.53
N GLU A 244 -18.69 -2.65 -13.09
CA GLU A 244 -18.33 -3.90 -12.38
C GLU A 244 -16.85 -3.91 -12.00
N ARG A 245 -15.96 -3.51 -12.92
CA ARG A 245 -14.52 -3.34 -12.66
C ARG A 245 -14.28 -2.34 -11.53
N SER A 246 -14.96 -1.19 -11.53
CA SER A 246 -14.81 -0.18 -10.47
C SER A 246 -15.17 -0.74 -9.10
N VAL A 247 -16.27 -1.50 -8.99
CA VAL A 247 -16.69 -2.15 -7.73
C VAL A 247 -15.64 -3.17 -7.28
N LEU A 248 -15.15 -4.01 -8.19
CA LEU A 248 -14.11 -4.99 -7.88
C LEU A 248 -12.78 -4.33 -7.47
N GLU A 249 -12.41 -3.20 -8.08
CA GLU A 249 -11.23 -2.43 -7.69
C GLU A 249 -11.34 -1.85 -6.28
N GLU A 250 -12.52 -1.39 -5.88
CA GLU A 250 -12.79 -0.95 -4.51
C GLU A 250 -12.67 -2.11 -3.52
N ASP A 251 -13.21 -3.28 -3.85
CA ASP A 251 -13.12 -4.45 -2.98
C ASP A 251 -11.69 -4.97 -2.86
N VAL A 252 -10.91 -4.97 -3.95
CA VAL A 252 -9.46 -5.28 -3.89
C VAL A 252 -8.72 -4.30 -2.97
N LYS A 253 -9.06 -3.01 -2.99
CA LYS A 253 -8.47 -2.03 -2.06
C LYS A 253 -8.83 -2.34 -0.60
N LYS A 254 -10.10 -2.69 -0.32
CA LYS A 254 -10.53 -3.10 1.03
C LYS A 254 -9.81 -4.35 1.51
N PHE A 255 -9.68 -5.38 0.67
CA PHE A 255 -8.96 -6.59 1.02
C PHE A 255 -7.48 -6.34 1.28
N ARG A 256 -6.83 -5.50 0.47
CA ARG A 256 -5.43 -5.11 0.72
C ARG A 256 -5.25 -4.38 2.05
N ALA A 257 -6.18 -3.49 2.40
CA ALA A 257 -6.15 -2.81 3.69
C ALA A 257 -6.29 -3.79 4.86
N MET A 258 -7.27 -4.69 4.78
CA MET A 258 -7.48 -5.74 5.80
C MET A 258 -6.29 -6.68 5.93
N ILE A 259 -5.68 -7.10 4.81
CA ILE A 259 -4.46 -7.91 4.83
C ILE A 259 -3.34 -7.13 5.53
N GLY A 260 -3.18 -5.83 5.24
CA GLY A 260 -2.19 -4.98 5.90
C GLY A 260 -2.39 -4.91 7.43
N GLU A 261 -3.63 -4.75 7.90
CA GLU A 261 -3.96 -4.77 9.32
C GLU A 261 -3.62 -6.11 9.97
N PHE A 262 -3.95 -7.23 9.31
CA PHE A 262 -3.61 -8.56 9.82
C PHE A 262 -2.10 -8.82 9.82
N THR A 263 -1.38 -8.40 8.78
CA THR A 263 0.09 -8.51 8.76
C THR A 263 0.73 -7.74 9.90
N GLN A 264 0.28 -6.50 10.17
CA GLN A 264 0.76 -5.73 11.33
C GLN A 264 0.41 -6.39 12.66
N GLY A 265 -0.81 -6.94 12.79
CA GLY A 265 -1.22 -7.69 13.97
C GLY A 265 -0.35 -8.93 14.22
N ILE A 266 0.00 -9.65 13.16
CA ILE A 266 0.93 -10.80 13.22
C ILE A 266 2.31 -10.33 13.70
N GLU A 267 2.88 -9.28 13.12
CA GLU A 267 4.20 -8.76 13.52
C GLU A 267 4.23 -8.33 15.00
N VAL A 268 3.17 -7.69 15.49
CA VAL A 268 3.05 -7.30 16.91
C VAL A 268 2.98 -8.53 17.82
N LEU A 269 2.18 -9.53 17.45
CA LEU A 269 2.06 -10.77 18.22
C LEU A 269 3.37 -11.57 18.22
N GLU A 270 4.05 -11.67 17.07
CA GLU A 270 5.36 -12.32 16.96
C GLU A 270 6.41 -11.63 17.84
N LYS A 271 6.46 -10.30 17.82
CA LYS A 271 7.36 -9.54 18.70
C LYS A 271 7.05 -9.78 20.18
N GLY A 272 5.78 -9.75 20.56
CA GLY A 272 5.36 -10.04 21.94
C GLY A 272 5.68 -11.46 22.38
N LEU A 273 5.54 -12.44 21.47
CA LEU A 273 5.90 -13.83 21.72
C LEU A 273 7.41 -13.98 21.92
N GLU A 274 8.23 -13.30 21.11
CA GLU A 274 9.68 -13.29 21.26
C GLU A 274 10.14 -12.64 22.58
N GLU A 275 9.53 -11.51 22.98
CA GLU A 275 9.78 -10.89 24.28
C GLU A 275 9.43 -11.83 25.43
N LYS A 276 8.27 -12.51 25.36
CA LYS A 276 7.86 -13.48 26.37
C LYS A 276 8.76 -14.72 26.41
N ARG A 277 9.28 -15.16 25.26
CA ARG A 277 10.24 -16.26 25.18
C ARG A 277 11.54 -15.90 25.90
N LYS A 278 12.06 -14.68 25.69
CA LYS A 278 13.24 -14.17 26.40
C LYS A 278 13.00 -14.05 27.90
N GLU A 279 11.85 -13.52 28.33
CA GLU A 279 11.49 -13.46 29.75
C GLU A 279 11.39 -14.86 30.39
N MET A 280 10.88 -15.83 29.65
CA MET A 280 10.82 -17.22 30.11
C MET A 280 12.21 -17.82 30.26
N GLU A 281 13.11 -17.58 29.29
CA GLU A 281 14.50 -18.03 29.34
C GLU A 281 15.23 -17.46 30.56
N THR A 282 15.12 -16.14 30.82
CA THR A 282 15.72 -15.53 32.01
C THR A 282 15.16 -16.12 33.31
N LYS A 283 13.85 -16.35 33.41
CA LYS A 283 13.24 -16.97 34.59
C LYS A 283 13.65 -18.43 34.79
N VAL A 284 13.86 -19.17 33.70
CA VAL A 284 14.38 -20.55 33.77
C VAL A 284 15.82 -20.55 34.29
N GLU A 285 16.65 -19.61 33.83
CA GLU A 285 18.02 -19.44 34.34
C GLU A 285 18.05 -19.02 35.82
N GLU A 286 17.21 -18.07 36.22
CA GLU A 286 17.06 -17.66 37.61
C GLU A 286 16.61 -18.81 38.50
N LYS A 287 15.59 -19.58 38.06
CA LYS A 287 15.14 -20.78 38.77
C LYS A 287 16.28 -21.77 38.94
N LYS A 288 17.04 -22.04 37.87
CA LYS A 288 18.19 -22.95 37.92
C LYS A 288 19.22 -22.50 38.97
N LYS A 289 19.55 -21.20 39.02
CA LYS A 289 20.46 -20.64 40.02
C LYS A 289 19.91 -20.78 41.45
N LEU A 290 18.62 -20.53 41.64
CA LEU A 290 17.96 -20.71 42.95
C LEU A 290 17.94 -22.18 43.38
N ASP A 291 17.71 -23.11 42.46
CA ASP A 291 17.75 -24.54 42.75
C ASP A 291 19.18 -24.97 43.15
N GLU A 292 20.21 -24.48 42.44
CA GLU A 292 21.63 -24.68 42.79
C GLU A 292 21.96 -24.11 44.18
N GLU A 293 21.56 -22.87 44.50
CA GLU A 293 21.77 -22.25 45.80
C GLU A 293 21.03 -22.99 46.93
N ASN A 294 19.80 -23.45 46.67
CA ASN A 294 19.00 -24.20 47.64
C ASN A 294 19.65 -25.56 47.93
N ASP A 295 20.19 -26.25 46.93
CA ASP A 295 20.90 -27.50 47.12
C ASP A 295 22.24 -27.28 47.86
N GLU A 296 22.95 -26.17 47.63
CA GLU A 296 24.11 -25.77 48.44
C GLU A 296 23.74 -25.46 49.89
N LEU A 297 22.62 -24.76 50.11
CA LEU A 297 22.10 -24.48 51.45
C LEU A 297 21.70 -25.76 52.18
N LYS A 298 21.00 -26.68 51.51
CA LYS A 298 20.67 -28.00 52.08
C LYS A 298 21.91 -28.76 52.47
N LYS A 299 22.94 -28.82 51.60
CA LYS A 299 24.23 -29.45 51.95
C LYS A 299 24.85 -28.80 53.18
N ARG A 300 24.90 -27.47 53.24
CA ARG A 300 25.41 -26.75 54.43
C ARG A 300 24.60 -27.06 55.70
N VAL A 301 23.28 -27.17 55.59
CA VAL A 301 22.39 -27.53 56.71
C VAL A 301 22.57 -29.00 57.13
N GLU A 302 22.78 -29.92 56.18
CA GLU A 302 23.07 -31.32 56.47
C GLU A 302 24.47 -31.51 57.11
N GLU A 303 25.46 -30.74 56.67
CA GLU A 303 26.81 -30.67 57.27
C GLU A 303 26.78 -30.07 58.68
N GLN A 304 25.87 -29.13 58.93
CA GLN A 304 25.54 -28.69 60.27
C GLN A 304 24.80 -29.82 60.99
N SER A 305 25.54 -30.71 61.64
CA SER A 305 24.98 -31.72 62.52
C SER A 305 24.37 -31.05 63.75
N PHE A 306 23.14 -30.54 63.63
CA PHE A 306 22.34 -30.16 64.77
C PHE A 306 22.06 -31.43 65.55
N ASN A 307 22.58 -31.51 66.77
CA ASN A 307 22.14 -32.53 67.70
C ASN A 307 20.76 -32.06 68.20
N PRO A 308 19.64 -32.74 67.89
CA PRO A 308 18.30 -32.34 68.36
C PRO A 308 18.25 -32.20 69.89
N ARG A 309 19.13 -32.88 70.63
CA ARG A 309 19.31 -32.65 72.07
C ARG A 309 19.86 -31.26 72.40
N ASP A 310 20.76 -30.70 71.61
CA ASP A 310 21.35 -29.39 71.85
C ASP A 310 20.36 -28.27 71.55
N ALA A 311 19.52 -28.42 70.52
CA ALA A 311 18.43 -27.48 70.25
C ALA A 311 17.37 -27.48 71.37
N GLU A 312 16.99 -28.66 71.87
CA GLU A 312 16.10 -28.75 73.03
C GLU A 312 16.75 -28.24 74.32
N ARG A 313 18.05 -28.49 74.54
CA ARG A 313 18.82 -27.97 75.67
C ARG A 313 18.81 -26.44 75.66
N MET A 314 19.13 -25.85 74.51
CA MET A 314 19.12 -24.41 74.32
C MET A 314 17.73 -23.81 74.55
N LYS A 315 16.66 -24.47 74.09
CA LYS A 315 15.28 -24.04 74.37
C LYS A 315 14.93 -24.06 75.86
N ARG A 316 15.36 -25.10 76.61
CA ARG A 316 15.16 -25.16 78.06
C ARG A 316 15.98 -24.07 78.78
N GLU A 317 17.22 -23.85 78.37
CA GLU A 317 18.07 -22.79 78.93
C GLU A 317 17.48 -21.40 78.67
N LEU A 318 16.93 -21.16 77.48
CA LEU A 318 16.29 -19.88 77.13
C LEU A 318 15.02 -19.64 77.96
N GLN A 319 14.22 -20.69 78.22
CA GLN A 319 13.07 -20.60 79.13
C GLN A 319 13.47 -20.33 80.59
N VAL A 320 14.61 -20.87 81.04
CA VAL A 320 15.15 -20.57 82.38
C VAL A 320 15.58 -19.12 82.46
N VAL A 321 16.30 -18.63 81.45
CA VAL A 321 16.74 -17.22 81.40
C VAL A 321 15.55 -16.26 81.37
N ASP A 322 14.50 -16.54 80.58
CA ASP A 322 13.27 -15.72 80.56
C ASP A 322 12.62 -15.66 81.95
N ARG A 323 12.56 -16.78 82.67
CA ARG A 323 12.01 -16.82 84.03
C ARG A 323 12.86 -16.01 85.00
N ASP A 324 14.17 -16.11 84.92
CA ASP A 324 15.11 -15.37 85.76
C ASP A 324 15.04 -13.86 85.47
N ILE A 325 14.81 -13.45 84.21
CA ILE A 325 14.55 -12.05 83.84
C ILE A 325 13.28 -11.55 84.52
N VAL A 326 12.17 -12.29 84.45
CA VAL A 326 10.90 -11.90 85.09
C VAL A 326 11.06 -11.79 86.61
N GLU A 327 11.79 -12.70 87.24
CA GLU A 327 12.06 -12.66 88.69
C GLU A 327 12.95 -11.47 89.07
N ALA A 328 13.96 -11.16 88.26
CA ALA A 328 14.82 -10.00 88.44
C ALA A 328 14.05 -8.68 88.26
N GLU A 329 13.16 -8.59 87.27
CA GLU A 329 12.28 -7.44 87.06
C GLU A 329 11.30 -7.23 88.22
N ALA A 330 10.69 -8.31 88.72
CA ALA A 330 9.81 -8.25 89.90
C ALA A 330 10.58 -7.78 91.14
N SER A 331 11.80 -8.30 91.33
CA SER A 331 12.69 -7.89 92.43
C SER A 331 13.09 -6.42 92.32
N ARG A 332 13.42 -5.94 91.10
CA ARG A 332 13.72 -4.52 90.84
C ARG A 332 12.52 -3.65 91.20
N ASN A 333 11.33 -3.97 90.71
CA ASN A 333 10.13 -3.19 90.97
C ASN A 333 9.81 -3.11 92.48
N ALA A 334 10.01 -4.19 93.24
CA ALA A 334 9.85 -4.19 94.70
C ALA A 334 10.86 -3.29 95.43
N TRP A 335 12.10 -3.18 94.92
CA TRP A 335 13.10 -2.25 95.45
C TRP A 335 12.79 -0.80 95.06
N GLU A 336 12.27 -0.56 93.86
CA GLU A 336 11.80 0.76 93.44
C GLU A 336 10.65 1.25 94.32
N GLU A 337 9.67 0.40 94.64
CA GLU A 337 8.57 0.74 95.56
C GLU A 337 9.10 1.14 96.95
N LYS A 338 10.05 0.37 97.50
CA LYS A 338 10.72 0.74 98.77
C LYS A 338 11.47 2.07 98.68
N MET A 339 12.10 2.36 97.55
CA MET A 339 12.78 3.63 97.33
C MET A 339 11.79 4.79 97.29
N TRP A 340 10.66 4.63 96.61
CA TRP A 340 9.56 5.61 96.60
C TRP A 340 9.02 5.90 98.00
N ASP A 341 8.81 4.87 98.83
CA ASP A 341 8.38 5.04 100.22
C ASP A 341 9.41 5.78 101.08
N LEU A 342 10.70 5.46 100.91
CA LEU A 342 11.79 6.15 101.60
C LEU A 342 11.91 7.61 101.14
N ASP A 343 11.84 7.88 99.85
CA ASP A 343 11.88 9.25 99.31
C ASP A 343 10.68 10.07 99.79
N ALA A 344 9.49 9.48 99.85
CA ALA A 344 8.31 10.14 100.43
C ALA A 344 8.52 10.47 101.93
N THR A 345 9.13 9.55 102.67
CA THR A 345 9.46 9.75 104.08
C THR A 345 10.52 10.85 104.26
N ILE A 346 11.58 10.85 103.45
CA ILE A 346 12.62 11.88 103.47
C ILE A 346 12.03 13.24 103.10
N ALA A 347 11.20 13.33 102.06
CA ALA A 347 10.52 14.56 101.66
C ALA A 347 9.60 15.11 102.76
N HIS A 348 8.90 14.23 103.50
CA HIS A 348 8.09 14.63 104.64
C HIS A 348 8.95 15.19 105.78
N LYS A 349 10.04 14.49 106.14
CA LYS A 349 10.98 14.97 107.17
C LYS A 349 11.70 16.25 106.79
N PHE A 350 12.00 16.44 105.51
CA PHE A 350 12.59 17.68 105.02
C PHE A 350 11.63 18.86 105.18
N LYS A 351 10.34 18.68 104.87
CA LYS A 351 9.31 19.70 105.13
C LYS A 351 9.18 20.06 106.62
N GLU A 352 9.27 19.08 107.52
CA GLU A 352 9.30 19.34 108.97
C GLU A 352 10.51 20.22 109.35
N ILE A 353 11.69 19.93 108.79
CA ILE A 353 12.92 20.72 109.01
C ILE A 353 12.78 22.14 108.44
N GLU A 354 12.21 22.31 107.25
CA GLU A 354 11.94 23.63 106.67
C GLU A 354 11.00 24.46 107.54
N ALA A 355 9.95 23.84 108.08
CA ALA A 355 9.02 24.50 109.01
C ALA A 355 9.74 25.00 110.27
N LEU A 356 10.55 24.14 110.91
CA LEU A 356 11.33 24.50 112.10
C LEU A 356 12.38 25.57 111.80
N ALA A 357 13.04 25.49 110.64
CA ALA A 357 13.99 26.51 110.19
C ALA A 357 13.31 27.88 109.99
N MET A 358 12.10 27.89 109.41
CA MET A 358 11.30 29.12 109.28
C MET A 358 10.92 29.70 110.64
N GLU A 359 10.51 28.88 111.60
CA GLU A 359 10.19 29.32 112.97
C GLU A 359 11.43 29.92 113.67
N CYS A 360 12.58 29.24 113.59
CA CYS A 360 13.85 29.76 114.12
C CYS A 360 14.27 31.07 113.45
N ASN A 361 14.12 31.18 112.13
CA ASN A 361 14.42 32.41 111.39
C ASN A 361 13.48 33.55 111.79
N GLN A 362 12.20 33.26 112.01
CA GLN A 362 11.23 34.25 112.49
C GLN A 362 11.57 34.72 113.90
N ALA A 363 11.98 33.81 114.81
CA ALA A 363 12.47 34.16 116.14
C ALA A 363 13.73 35.04 116.08
N THR A 364 14.68 34.72 115.20
CA THR A 364 15.90 35.50 114.97
C THR A 364 15.58 36.92 114.50
N ARG A 365 14.62 37.07 113.57
CA ARG A 365 14.12 38.38 113.12
C ARG A 365 13.44 39.17 114.25
N ARG A 366 12.64 38.52 115.11
CA ARG A 366 12.01 39.18 116.28
C ARG A 366 13.05 39.69 117.27
N LEU A 367 14.15 38.95 117.45
CA LEU A 367 15.26 39.32 118.33
C LEU A 367 16.20 40.38 117.73
N LYS A 368 15.97 40.82 116.48
CA LYS A 368 16.84 41.76 115.73
C LYS A 368 18.32 41.35 115.71
N LEU A 369 18.59 40.05 115.80
CA LEU A 369 19.89 39.47 115.50
C LEU A 369 20.07 39.64 113.98
N GLY A 370 21.12 40.33 113.53
CA GLY A 370 21.28 40.69 112.12
C GLY A 370 21.22 39.51 111.13
N ASN A 371 21.25 39.81 109.83
CA ASN A 371 21.04 38.83 108.73
C ASN A 371 22.07 37.66 108.65
N GLY A 372 23.02 37.56 109.58
CA GLY A 372 24.06 36.51 109.59
C GLY A 372 23.64 35.18 110.23
N TYR A 373 22.45 35.06 110.80
CA TYR A 373 21.98 33.87 111.53
C TYR A 373 20.69 33.29 110.93
N GLN A 374 20.67 33.01 109.62
CA GLN A 374 19.50 32.49 108.93
C GLN A 374 19.71 31.02 108.50
N TYR A 375 18.93 30.10 109.08
CA TYR A 375 18.86 28.72 108.60
C TYR A 375 18.32 28.67 107.17
N VAL A 376 19.08 28.04 106.27
CA VAL A 376 18.66 27.78 104.88
C VAL A 376 18.82 26.29 104.63
N PRO A 377 17.75 25.50 104.76
CA PRO A 377 17.83 24.06 104.55
C PRO A 377 18.23 23.69 103.11
N ASN A 378 19.10 22.69 102.93
CA ASN A 378 19.54 22.18 101.64
C ASN A 378 19.11 20.72 101.45
N ALA A 379 18.26 20.47 100.46
CA ALA A 379 17.70 19.15 100.16
C ALA A 379 18.75 18.13 99.65
N ASN A 380 19.89 18.61 99.15
CA ASN A 380 20.95 17.77 98.58
C ASN A 380 22.13 17.54 99.56
N GLY A 381 21.99 17.92 100.83
CA GLY A 381 23.04 17.73 101.84
C GLY A 381 23.13 16.26 102.28
N SER A 382 24.34 15.71 102.34
CA SER A 382 24.56 14.32 102.81
C SER A 382 24.86 14.26 104.32
N THR A 383 25.17 15.41 104.92
CA THR A 383 25.49 15.54 106.36
C THR A 383 24.52 16.50 107.05
N ALA A 384 24.19 16.27 108.32
CA ALA A 384 23.28 17.13 109.10
C ALA A 384 23.65 18.63 109.06
N SER A 385 24.96 18.96 109.04
CA SER A 385 25.45 20.34 108.91
C SER A 385 25.21 20.95 107.52
N GLU A 386 25.26 20.14 106.46
CA GLU A 386 24.98 20.58 105.08
C GLU A 386 23.47 20.75 104.86
N ILE A 387 22.66 19.85 105.44
CA ILE A 387 21.18 19.91 105.36
C ILE A 387 20.65 21.16 106.04
N MET A 388 21.25 21.60 107.16
CA MET A 388 20.79 22.79 107.90
C MET A 388 21.41 24.12 107.40
N GLY A 389 22.42 24.07 106.53
CA GLY A 389 23.12 25.23 105.96
C GLY A 389 23.96 26.06 106.93
N LEU A 390 23.71 25.95 108.24
CA LEU A 390 24.44 26.60 109.32
C LEU A 390 24.59 25.65 110.50
N ASP A 391 25.77 25.62 111.11
CA ASP A 391 26.02 24.84 112.31
C ASP A 391 25.64 25.64 113.57
N TYR A 392 24.69 25.07 114.31
CA TYR A 392 24.19 25.60 115.58
C TYR A 392 25.31 25.82 116.59
N LYS A 393 26.28 24.89 116.69
CA LYS A 393 27.32 24.92 117.72
C LYS A 393 28.38 25.97 117.47
N THR A 394 28.79 26.17 116.23
CA THR A 394 29.92 27.05 115.87
C THR A 394 29.50 28.46 115.49
N THR A 395 28.28 28.65 114.98
CA THR A 395 27.87 29.96 114.43
C THR A 395 26.77 30.61 115.27
N ILE A 396 25.66 29.92 115.52
CA ILE A 396 24.48 30.52 116.17
C ILE A 396 24.67 30.67 117.68
N LYS A 397 25.16 29.63 118.37
CA LYS A 397 25.37 29.64 119.83
C LYS A 397 26.32 30.77 120.28
N PRO A 398 27.55 30.92 119.74
CA PRO A 398 28.43 32.03 120.13
C PRO A 398 27.88 33.40 119.72
N GLY A 399 27.10 33.50 118.63
CA GLY A 399 26.40 34.73 118.23
C GLY A 399 25.34 35.17 119.24
N LEU A 400 24.53 34.23 119.73
CA LEU A 400 23.54 34.47 120.80
C LEU A 400 24.20 34.84 122.13
N GLU A 401 25.29 34.17 122.51
CA GLU A 401 26.05 34.47 123.72
C GLU A 401 26.68 35.87 123.67
N SER A 402 27.19 36.28 122.51
CA SER A 402 27.69 37.65 122.27
C SER A 402 26.57 38.70 122.36
N PHE A 403 25.40 38.44 121.75
CA PHE A 403 24.25 39.35 121.86
C PHE A 403 23.73 39.45 123.30
N ALA A 404 23.62 38.33 124.01
CA ALA A 404 23.24 38.31 125.42
C ALA A 404 24.24 39.11 126.28
N ALA A 405 25.55 39.00 126.01
CA ALA A 405 26.58 39.79 126.67
C ALA A 405 26.45 41.29 126.33
N ALA A 406 26.15 41.65 125.07
CA ALA A 406 25.94 43.04 124.65
C ALA A 406 24.69 43.66 125.28
N VAL A 407 23.58 42.91 125.36
CA VAL A 407 22.35 43.35 126.07
C VAL A 407 22.63 43.50 127.56
N LYS A 408 23.38 42.56 128.17
CA LYS A 408 23.77 42.67 129.59
C LYS A 408 24.66 43.87 129.84
N GLY A 409 25.65 44.13 128.97
CA GLY A 409 26.50 45.32 129.02
C GLY A 409 25.72 46.62 128.84
N SER A 410 24.80 46.69 127.87
CA SER A 410 23.89 47.83 127.70
C SER A 410 22.98 48.03 128.92
N SER A 411 22.49 46.94 129.53
CA SER A 411 21.64 47.02 130.70
C SER A 411 22.41 47.45 131.94
N MET A 412 23.66 47.00 132.12
CA MET A 412 24.55 47.45 133.19
C MET A 412 24.97 48.89 133.01
N ALA A 413 25.27 49.35 131.79
CA ALA A 413 25.53 50.77 131.52
C ALA A 413 24.32 51.65 131.88
N LYS A 414 23.10 51.23 131.52
CA LYS A 414 21.87 51.93 131.93
C LYS A 414 21.59 51.83 133.43
N LEU A 415 21.97 50.73 134.08
CA LEU A 415 21.85 50.55 135.53
C LEU A 415 22.86 51.45 136.27
N GLU A 416 24.10 51.55 135.78
CA GLU A 416 25.11 52.47 136.29
C GLU A 416 24.68 53.92 136.11
N GLU A 417 24.10 54.27 134.96
CA GLU A 417 23.48 55.57 134.70
C GLU A 417 22.33 55.84 135.68
N LEU A 418 21.46 54.85 135.95
CA LEU A 418 20.40 54.92 136.96
C LEU A 418 20.94 55.06 138.39
N ILE A 419 22.02 54.36 138.74
CA ILE A 419 22.67 54.45 140.05
C ILE A 419 23.30 55.85 140.20
N LEU A 420 23.86 56.41 139.13
CA LEU A 420 24.43 57.76 139.12
C LEU A 420 23.33 58.82 139.29
N LEU A 421 22.20 58.67 138.60
CA LEU A 421 21.00 59.47 138.81
C LEU A 421 20.42 59.32 140.22
N GLN A 422 20.46 58.11 140.79
CA GLN A 422 20.00 57.85 142.15
C GLN A 422 20.94 58.42 143.20
N LYS A 423 22.26 58.47 142.93
CA LYS A 423 23.25 59.14 143.77
C LYS A 423 23.09 60.67 143.70
N GLN A 424 22.79 61.23 142.52
CA GLN A 424 22.43 62.64 142.39
C GLN A 424 21.12 62.98 143.13
N SER A 425 20.14 62.08 143.08
CA SER A 425 18.89 62.17 143.85
C SER A 425 19.15 62.11 145.37
N SER A 426 20.02 61.23 145.85
CA SER A 426 20.36 61.13 147.27
C SER A 426 21.23 62.29 147.77
N GLU A 427 22.09 62.88 146.94
CA GLU A 427 22.79 64.15 147.25
C GLU A 427 21.82 65.34 147.35
N LEU A 428 20.78 65.37 146.51
CA LEU A 428 19.69 66.33 146.64
C LEU A 428 18.87 66.09 147.92
N ALA A 429 18.63 64.83 148.30
CA ALA A 429 17.94 64.48 149.54
C ALA A 429 18.77 64.82 150.80
N ALA A 430 20.08 64.61 150.80
CA ALA A 430 20.98 64.98 151.91
C ALA A 430 21.08 66.51 152.10
N LYS A 431 20.91 67.31 151.03
CA LYS A 431 20.76 68.77 151.14
C LYS A 431 19.43 69.20 151.79
N ILE A 432 18.42 68.34 151.80
CA ILE A 432 17.13 68.57 152.48
C ILE A 432 17.23 68.17 153.97
N GLU A 433 17.92 67.08 154.30
CA GLU A 433 18.11 66.62 155.69
C GLU A 433 19.11 67.47 156.50
N GLY A 434 20.01 68.21 155.85
CA GLY A 434 20.91 69.17 156.50
C GLY A 434 20.23 70.48 156.96
N LYS A 435 18.89 70.58 156.90
CA LYS A 435 18.16 71.82 157.19
C LYS A 435 17.18 71.80 158.38
N GLU A 436 17.00 70.73 159.15
CA GLU A 436 16.16 70.81 160.36
C GLU A 436 16.77 70.17 161.60
N ILE A 437 17.23 71.05 162.49
CA ILE A 437 17.57 70.82 163.90
C ILE A 437 16.51 71.59 164.73
N VAL A 438 15.55 70.85 165.34
CA VAL A 438 14.92 70.98 166.71
C VAL A 438 14.13 72.31 166.96
N PRO A 439 13.23 72.56 167.97
CA PRO A 439 12.91 71.87 169.24
C PRO A 439 11.39 71.92 169.67
N PRO A 440 11.00 71.63 170.94
CA PRO A 440 9.64 71.25 171.36
C PRO A 440 8.78 72.38 172.01
N HIS A 441 7.49 72.06 172.17
CA HIS A 441 6.44 72.69 172.99
C HIS A 441 5.97 74.12 172.63
N PHE A 442 4.87 74.21 171.85
CA PHE A 442 3.83 75.22 172.05
C PHE A 442 2.46 74.75 171.51
N ASN A 443 1.42 75.28 172.12
CA ASN A 443 0.04 74.80 172.22
C ASN A 443 -0.88 75.20 171.04
N ARG A 444 -1.86 74.32 170.73
CA ARG A 444 -3.32 74.57 170.64
C ARG A 444 -3.81 75.76 169.79
N ILE A 445 -4.55 75.49 168.71
CA ILE A 445 -5.90 76.05 168.32
C ILE A 445 -6.20 75.81 166.82
N LEU A 446 -7.50 75.56 166.52
CA LEU A 446 -8.21 75.40 165.22
C LEU A 446 -8.03 74.02 164.56
N MET A 447 -8.91 73.03 164.66
CA MET A 447 -10.39 72.99 164.55
C MET A 447 -10.98 73.68 163.31
N LYS A 448 -11.61 72.82 162.47
CA LYS A 448 -12.63 73.07 161.44
C LYS A 448 -12.15 73.73 160.13
N TRP A 449 -12.22 72.96 159.04
CA TRP A 449 -13.20 73.08 157.93
C TRP A 449 -13.00 71.85 157.02
N LYS A 450 -13.95 70.90 157.02
CA LYS A 450 -15.11 70.74 156.10
C LYS A 450 -14.66 70.15 154.74
N LEU A 451 -14.88 68.85 154.53
CA LEU A 451 -16.01 68.33 153.73
C LEU A 451 -16.08 68.97 152.34
N SER A 452 -15.49 68.30 151.34
CA SER A 452 -16.23 67.75 150.20
C SER A 452 -15.44 66.66 149.51
#